data_AF-R7GB40-F1
#
_entry.id   AF-R7GB40-F1
#
_cell.length_a   1.000
_cell.length_b   1.000
_cell.length_c   1.000
_cell.angle_alpha   90.00
_cell.angle_beta   90.00
_cell.angle_gamma   90.00
#
_symmetry.space_group_name_H-M   'P 1'
#
loop_
_entity.id
_entity.type
_entity.pdbx_description
1 polymer ?
#
loop_
_entity_poly.entity_id
_entity_poly.type
_entity_poly.pdbx_seq_one_letter_code
_entity_poly.pdbx_strand_id
1 'polypeptide(L)'
;MKYRNSMIGVLIIVLDQLSKYWINATMALGESIEIIPNFFRLTNVHNTGAAWSIFEGKMIFFYLITIVFLIAMVYFYRTSEDADTFTKLGMILMMAGAVGNFIDRLALQYVRDFFDFLLLGYNFPVFNIADISLCIGVALIILSVFLESYGGFFKCEK
;
A
#
# COMPACT_ATOMS: atom_id res chain seq x y z
N MET A 1 19.91 10.82 -4.47
CA MET A 1 18.57 10.29 -4.84
C MET A 1 18.06 9.21 -3.88
N LYS A 2 18.87 8.23 -3.45
CA LYS A 2 18.49 7.18 -2.46
C LYS A 2 17.72 7.77 -1.25
N TYR A 3 18.30 8.77 -0.58
CA TYR A 3 17.70 9.40 0.61
C TYR A 3 16.36 10.11 0.36
N ARG A 4 16.21 10.83 -0.77
CA ARG A 4 14.97 11.56 -1.11
C ARG A 4 13.80 10.61 -1.25
N ASN A 5 14.02 9.47 -1.92
CA ASN A 5 12.95 8.51 -2.13
C ASN A 5 12.60 7.82 -0.81
N SER A 6 13.58 7.50 0.05
CA SER A 6 13.31 6.92 1.37
C SER A 6 12.44 7.81 2.26
N MET A 7 12.60 9.14 2.17
CA MET A 7 11.72 10.08 2.89
C MET A 7 10.25 9.98 2.46
N ILE A 8 9.99 9.71 1.18
CA ILE A 8 8.63 9.49 0.68
C ILE A 8 8.03 8.26 1.35
N GLY A 9 8.78 7.17 1.44
CA GLY A 9 8.31 5.96 2.12
C GLY A 9 7.96 6.19 3.59
N VAL A 10 8.82 6.93 4.31
CA VAL A 10 8.54 7.32 5.72
C VAL A 10 7.29 8.18 5.81
N LEU A 11 7.14 9.17 4.95
CA LEU A 11 5.96 10.04 4.92
C LEU A 11 4.67 9.24 4.68
N ILE A 12 4.69 8.28 3.75
CA ILE A 12 3.54 7.42 3.47
C ILE A 12 3.18 6.57 4.70
N ILE A 13 4.15 5.98 5.39
CA ILE A 13 3.89 5.20 6.61
C ILE A 13 3.25 6.08 7.69
N VAL A 14 3.77 7.30 7.88
CA VAL A 14 3.22 8.25 8.85
C VAL A 14 1.78 8.64 8.50
N LEU A 15 1.51 8.96 7.23
CA LEU A 15 0.17 9.32 6.77
C LEU A 15 -0.82 8.15 6.90
N ASP A 16 -0.39 6.93 6.57
CA ASP A 16 -1.18 5.72 6.77
C ASP A 16 -1.53 5.52 8.26
N GLN A 17 -0.55 5.57 9.16
CA GLN A 17 -0.79 5.34 10.58
C GLN A 17 -1.63 6.45 11.23
N LEU A 18 -1.42 7.71 10.84
CA LEU A 18 -2.22 8.83 11.32
C LEU A 18 -3.67 8.77 10.83
N SER A 19 -3.89 8.46 9.54
CA SER A 19 -5.24 8.35 8.98
C SER A 19 -6.03 7.19 9.62
N LYS A 20 -5.40 6.02 9.77
CA LYS A 20 -5.98 4.87 10.45
C LYS A 20 -6.30 5.16 11.92
N TYR A 21 -5.40 5.86 12.61
CA TYR A 21 -5.63 6.27 14.00
C TYR A 21 -6.80 7.26 14.10
N TRP A 22 -6.84 8.25 13.22
CA TRP A 22 -7.90 9.24 13.18
C TRP A 22 -9.28 8.60 12.99
N ILE A 23 -9.45 7.74 11.97
CA ILE A 23 -10.72 7.07 11.72
C ILE A 23 -11.17 6.25 12.93
N ASN A 24 -10.28 5.43 13.50
CA ASN A 24 -10.64 4.58 14.63
C ASN A 24 -10.91 5.37 15.93
N ALA A 25 -10.39 6.60 16.04
CA ALA A 25 -10.65 7.47 17.19
C ALA A 25 -11.98 8.25 17.05
N THR A 26 -12.46 8.47 15.83
CA THR A 26 -13.65 9.29 15.56
C THR A 26 -14.88 8.51 15.15
N MET A 27 -14.73 7.26 14.70
CA MET A 27 -15.81 6.43 14.16
C MET A 27 -15.91 5.09 14.90
N ALA A 28 -17.13 4.68 15.24
CA ALA A 28 -17.39 3.35 15.76
C ALA A 28 -17.09 2.27 14.70
N LEU A 29 -16.73 1.05 15.13
CA LEU A 29 -16.53 -0.06 14.20
C LEU A 29 -17.82 -0.34 13.41
N GLY A 30 -17.71 -0.38 12.08
CA GLY A 30 -18.83 -0.56 11.16
C GLY A 30 -19.63 0.72 10.86
N GLU A 31 -19.28 1.86 11.47
CA GLU A 31 -19.87 3.15 11.12
C GLU A 31 -19.44 3.58 9.71
N SER A 32 -20.41 4.09 8.93
CA SER A 32 -20.20 4.63 7.58
C SER A 32 -20.70 6.07 7.49
N ILE A 33 -19.82 6.98 7.12
CA ILE A 33 -20.12 8.39 6.85
C ILE A 33 -20.07 8.62 5.35
N GLU A 34 -21.20 8.98 4.74
CA GLU A 34 -21.27 9.30 3.32
C GLU A 34 -20.61 10.66 3.04
N ILE A 35 -19.63 10.69 2.13
CA ILE A 35 -18.92 11.91 1.71
C ILE A 35 -19.41 12.39 0.34
N ILE A 36 -19.56 11.46 -0.60
CA ILE A 36 -20.13 11.70 -1.92
C ILE A 36 -21.25 10.68 -2.15
N PRO A 37 -22.51 11.14 -2.29
CA PRO A 37 -23.66 10.26 -2.48
C PRO A 37 -23.46 9.26 -3.61
N ASN A 38 -23.72 7.98 -3.34
CA ASN A 38 -23.60 6.87 -4.30
C ASN A 38 -22.19 6.69 -4.91
N PHE A 39 -21.13 7.18 -4.27
CA PHE A 39 -19.78 7.04 -4.80
C PHE A 39 -18.72 6.80 -3.73
N PHE A 40 -18.67 7.61 -2.68
CA PHE A 40 -17.58 7.57 -1.69
C PHE A 40 -18.08 7.76 -0.26
N ARG A 41 -17.64 6.85 0.62
CA ARG A 41 -17.91 6.86 2.06
C ARG A 41 -16.60 6.64 2.82
N LEU A 42 -16.58 7.09 4.07
CA LEU A 42 -15.63 6.62 5.06
C LEU A 42 -16.33 5.54 5.89
N THR A 43 -15.79 4.34 5.92
CA THR A 43 -16.39 3.19 6.63
C THR A 43 -15.36 2.51 7.51
N ASN A 44 -15.47 2.56 8.84
CA ASN A 44 -14.47 1.98 9.74
C ASN A 44 -14.55 0.44 9.74
N VAL A 45 -13.58 -0.24 9.12
CA VAL A 45 -13.52 -1.70 8.99
C VAL A 45 -12.23 -2.26 9.60
N HIS A 46 -12.35 -3.35 10.35
CA HIS A 46 -11.22 -4.14 10.82
C HIS A 46 -11.05 -5.39 9.95
N ASN A 47 -10.03 -5.39 9.10
CA ASN A 47 -9.75 -6.45 8.15
C ASN A 47 -8.75 -7.47 8.70
N THR A 48 -9.22 -8.67 8.98
CA THR A 48 -8.44 -9.82 9.45
C THR A 48 -7.86 -10.67 8.30
N GLY A 49 -8.13 -10.28 7.04
CA GLY A 49 -7.68 -10.94 5.82
C GLY A 49 -6.81 -10.04 4.93
N ALA A 50 -6.79 -10.38 3.64
CA ALA A 50 -6.26 -9.56 2.56
C ALA A 50 -7.40 -8.79 1.87
N ALA A 51 -7.16 -8.28 0.66
CA ALA A 51 -8.23 -7.76 -0.18
C ALA A 51 -9.34 -8.82 -0.36
N TRP A 52 -10.61 -8.39 -0.38
CA TRP A 52 -11.80 -9.27 -0.35
C TRP A 52 -11.84 -10.26 0.84
N SER A 53 -11.16 -9.95 1.95
CA SER A 53 -11.07 -10.79 3.15
C SER A 53 -10.53 -12.21 2.89
N ILE A 54 -9.77 -12.41 1.80
CA ILE A 54 -9.15 -13.70 1.50
C ILE A 54 -8.10 -14.01 2.59
N PHE A 55 -8.03 -15.27 3.02
CA PHE A 55 -7.17 -15.72 4.13
C PHE A 55 -7.46 -15.05 5.48
N GLU A 56 -8.72 -14.68 5.74
CA GLU A 56 -9.16 -14.18 7.03
C GLU A 56 -8.68 -15.06 8.21
N GLY A 57 -8.17 -14.40 9.25
CA GLY A 57 -7.69 -15.02 10.49
C GLY A 57 -6.32 -15.69 10.37
N LYS A 58 -5.66 -15.65 9.21
CA LYS A 58 -4.35 -16.27 8.99
C LYS A 58 -3.18 -15.32 9.29
N MET A 59 -3.12 -14.74 10.49
CA MET A 59 -2.10 -13.74 10.85
C MET A 59 -0.65 -14.25 10.68
N ILE A 60 -0.38 -15.50 11.07
CA ILE A 60 0.96 -16.11 10.87
C ILE A 60 1.36 -16.11 9.39
N PHE A 61 0.43 -16.44 8.49
CA PHE A 61 0.66 -16.38 7.05
C PHE A 61 1.01 -14.95 6.61
N PHE A 62 0.25 -13.96 7.06
CA PHE A 62 0.53 -12.55 6.73
C PHE A 62 1.87 -12.06 7.29
N TYR A 63 2.29 -12.51 8.46
CA TYR A 63 3.60 -12.16 9.02
C TYR A 63 4.73 -12.72 8.16
N LEU A 64 4.67 -14.01 7.83
CA LEU A 64 5.70 -14.67 7.06
C LEU A 64 5.82 -14.07 5.65
N ILE A 65 4.70 -13.91 4.95
CA ILE A 65 4.73 -13.37 3.58
C ILE A 65 5.23 -11.92 3.56
N THR A 66 4.85 -11.11 4.56
CA THR A 66 5.29 -9.71 4.62
C THR A 66 6.78 -9.60 4.93
N ILE A 67 7.30 -10.42 5.86
CA ILE A 67 8.74 -10.44 6.16
C ILE A 67 9.54 -10.86 4.94
N VAL A 68 9.15 -11.96 4.26
CA VAL A 68 9.82 -12.43 3.04
C VAL A 68 9.78 -11.35 1.96
N PHE A 69 8.62 -10.74 1.75
CA PHE A 69 8.44 -9.66 0.80
C PHE A 69 9.36 -8.47 1.11
N LEU A 70 9.40 -7.98 2.34
CA LEU A 70 10.24 -6.84 2.73
C LEU A 70 11.74 -7.16 2.59
N ILE A 71 12.18 -8.37 2.94
CA ILE A 71 13.57 -8.80 2.73
C ILE A 71 13.91 -8.79 1.24
N ALA A 72 13.05 -9.36 0.40
CA ALA A 72 13.26 -9.38 -1.05
C ALA A 72 13.31 -7.96 -1.63
N MET A 73 12.39 -7.09 -1.23
CA MET A 73 12.35 -5.70 -1.71
C MET A 73 13.58 -4.89 -1.27
N VAL A 74 14.05 -5.06 -0.03
CA VAL A 74 15.29 -4.40 0.44
C VAL A 74 16.49 -4.94 -0.32
N TYR A 75 16.56 -6.25 -0.56
CA TYR A 75 17.61 -6.86 -1.37
C TYR A 75 17.64 -6.26 -2.78
N PHE A 76 16.51 -6.31 -3.50
CA PHE A 76 16.41 -5.77 -4.86
C PHE A 76 16.72 -4.27 -4.91
N TYR A 77 16.19 -3.49 -3.96
CA TYR A 77 16.48 -2.05 -3.91
C TYR A 77 17.98 -1.76 -3.74
N ARG A 78 18.70 -2.59 -2.98
CA ARG A 78 20.15 -2.44 -2.77
C ARG A 78 20.98 -2.93 -3.95
N THR A 79 20.55 -3.98 -4.64
CA THR A 79 21.29 -4.56 -5.77
C THR A 79 20.98 -3.89 -7.12
N SER A 80 19.84 -3.20 -7.24
CA SER A 80 19.42 -2.52 -8.47
C SER A 80 19.88 -1.06 -8.50
N GLU A 81 21.20 -0.83 -8.46
CA GLU A 81 21.78 0.52 -8.46
C GLU A 81 21.44 1.30 -9.73
N ASP A 82 21.29 0.61 -10.86
CA ASP A 82 21.02 1.19 -12.17
C ASP A 82 19.53 1.20 -12.55
N ALA A 83 18.65 0.76 -11.64
CA ALA A 83 17.22 0.90 -11.85
C ALA A 83 16.82 2.38 -12.00
N ASP A 84 15.87 2.61 -12.90
CA ASP A 84 15.32 3.92 -13.18
C ASP A 84 14.51 4.46 -11.97
N THR A 85 14.07 5.71 -12.10
CA THR A 85 13.38 6.41 -11.01
C THR A 85 12.02 5.79 -10.69
N PHE A 86 11.26 5.33 -11.68
CA PHE A 86 9.95 4.71 -11.47
C PHE A 86 10.08 3.38 -10.74
N THR A 87 11.04 2.54 -11.12
CA THR A 87 11.30 1.28 -10.42
C THR A 87 11.69 1.52 -8.96
N LYS A 88 12.64 2.43 -8.69
CA LYS A 88 13.06 2.73 -7.30
C LYS A 88 11.96 3.35 -6.46
N LEU A 89 11.15 4.24 -7.03
CA LEU A 89 10.00 4.82 -6.34
C LEU A 89 8.94 3.77 -6.06
N GLY A 90 8.62 2.93 -7.05
CA GLY A 90 7.68 1.83 -6.92
C GLY A 90 8.07 0.87 -5.81
N MET A 91 9.36 0.48 -5.75
CA MET A 91 9.88 -0.37 -4.68
C MET A 91 9.68 0.25 -3.28
N ILE A 92 9.91 1.55 -3.15
CA ILE A 92 9.74 2.26 -1.87
C ILE A 92 8.28 2.36 -1.46
N LEU A 93 7.38 2.67 -2.39
CA LEU A 93 5.95 2.72 -2.12
C LEU A 93 5.40 1.35 -1.72
N MET A 94 5.86 0.28 -2.37
CA MET A 94 5.46 -1.07 -2.00
C MET A 94 5.98 -1.47 -0.61
N MET A 95 7.24 -1.15 -0.29
CA MET A 95 7.78 -1.36 1.07
C MET A 95 7.02 -0.56 2.12
N ALA A 96 6.72 0.72 1.84
CA ALA A 96 5.99 1.60 2.75
C ALA A 96 4.57 1.09 3.04
N GLY A 97 3.83 0.69 2.00
CA GLY A 97 2.49 0.12 2.16
C GLY A 97 2.50 -1.22 2.89
N ALA A 98 3.45 -2.11 2.56
CA ALA A 98 3.62 -3.36 3.29
C ALA A 98 3.91 -3.12 4.78
N VAL A 99 4.81 -2.19 5.11
CA VAL A 99 5.12 -1.82 6.50
C VAL A 99 3.89 -1.23 7.21
N GLY A 100 3.14 -0.32 6.58
CA GLY A 100 1.95 0.30 7.19
C GLY A 100 0.90 -0.74 7.59
N ASN A 101 0.59 -1.70 6.71
CA ASN A 101 -0.33 -2.78 7.04
C ASN A 101 0.28 -3.82 8.01
N PHE A 102 1.60 -4.01 8.00
CA PHE A 102 2.26 -4.93 8.93
C PHE A 102 2.26 -4.42 10.38
N ILE A 103 2.45 -3.11 10.57
CA ILE A 103 2.35 -2.45 11.89
C ILE A 103 1.00 -2.77 12.53
N ASP A 104 -0.10 -2.55 11.79
CA ASP A 104 -1.45 -2.87 12.24
C ASP A 104 -1.61 -4.35 12.59
N ARG A 105 -1.18 -5.27 11.71
CA ARG A 105 -1.30 -6.72 11.98
C ARG A 105 -0.51 -7.17 13.20
N LEU A 106 0.65 -6.58 13.47
CA LEU A 106 1.45 -6.90 14.67
C LEU A 106 0.79 -6.33 15.94
N ALA A 107 0.35 -5.08 15.90
CA ALA A 107 -0.16 -4.37 17.08
C ALA A 107 -1.61 -4.73 17.42
N LEU A 108 -2.44 -4.96 16.40
CA LEU A 108 -3.90 -5.01 16.53
C LEU A 108 -4.50 -6.36 16.10
N GLN A 109 -3.75 -7.21 15.40
CA GLN A 109 -4.25 -8.48 14.81
C GLN A 109 -5.30 -8.28 13.70
N TYR A 110 -5.37 -7.10 13.09
CA TYR A 110 -6.16 -6.77 11.90
C TYR A 110 -5.57 -5.52 11.25
N VAL A 111 -6.04 -5.15 10.06
CA VAL A 111 -5.73 -3.90 9.37
C VAL A 111 -6.93 -2.96 9.46
N ARG A 112 -6.70 -1.68 9.77
CA ARG A 112 -7.75 -0.66 9.75
C ARG A 112 -7.96 -0.15 8.31
N ASP A 113 -9.14 -0.40 7.77
CA ASP A 113 -9.56 0.02 6.43
C ASP A 113 -10.67 1.08 6.54
N PHE A 114 -10.71 2.04 5.62
CA PHE A 114 -11.66 3.15 5.73
C PHE A 114 -12.12 3.81 4.44
N PHE A 115 -11.41 3.66 3.32
CA PHE A 115 -11.88 4.17 2.03
C PHE A 115 -12.86 3.19 1.39
N ASP A 116 -14.13 3.57 1.35
CA ASP A 116 -15.23 2.75 0.82
C ASP A 116 -15.80 3.41 -0.45
N PHE A 117 -15.63 2.73 -1.59
CA PHE A 117 -16.03 3.25 -2.90
C PHE A 117 -17.09 2.35 -3.55
N LEU A 118 -18.16 2.99 -4.01
CA LEU A 118 -19.15 2.41 -4.91
C LEU A 118 -18.80 2.80 -6.36
N LEU A 119 -18.16 1.88 -7.08
CA LEU A 119 -17.71 2.10 -8.45
C LEU A 119 -18.67 1.42 -9.42
N LEU A 120 -19.40 2.20 -10.21
CA LEU A 120 -20.32 1.69 -11.26
C LEU A 120 -21.33 0.64 -10.73
N GLY A 121 -21.83 0.81 -9.50
CA GLY A 121 -22.77 -0.11 -8.86
C GLY A 121 -22.12 -1.32 -8.17
N TYR A 122 -20.78 -1.42 -8.18
CA TYR A 122 -20.02 -2.43 -7.46
C TYR A 122 -19.37 -1.84 -6.20
N ASN A 123 -19.58 -2.47 -5.03
CA ASN A 123 -18.88 -2.10 -3.80
C ASN A 123 -17.46 -2.67 -3.85
N PHE A 124 -16.48 -1.81 -4.10
CA PHE A 124 -15.08 -2.18 -4.06
C PHE A 124 -14.67 -2.46 -2.61
N PRO A 125 -13.76 -3.42 -2.32
CA PRO A 125 -13.31 -3.69 -0.96
C PRO A 125 -12.82 -2.41 -0.29
N VAL A 126 -13.16 -2.22 0.98
CA VAL A 126 -12.65 -1.08 1.74
C VAL A 126 -11.13 -1.20 1.86
N PHE A 127 -10.40 -0.10 1.67
CA PHE A 127 -8.94 -0.08 1.69
C PHE A 127 -8.39 1.12 2.45
N ASN A 128 -7.07 1.22 2.56
CA ASN A 128 -6.39 2.31 3.26
C ASN A 128 -5.23 2.91 2.42
N ILE A 129 -4.48 3.86 3.00
CA ILE A 129 -3.36 4.53 2.33
C ILE A 129 -2.21 3.56 2.02
N ALA A 130 -1.92 2.60 2.90
CA ALA A 130 -0.92 1.57 2.64
C ALA A 130 -1.29 0.71 1.41
N ASP A 131 -2.56 0.38 1.20
CA ASP A 131 -3.01 -0.36 0.01
C ASP A 131 -2.87 0.48 -1.27
N ILE A 132 -3.23 1.77 -1.22
CA ILE A 132 -3.00 2.71 -2.34
C ILE A 132 -1.51 2.74 -2.69
N SER A 133 -0.64 2.82 -1.68
CA SER A 133 0.82 2.84 -1.86
C SER A 133 1.33 1.56 -2.53
N LEU A 134 0.83 0.39 -2.12
CA LEU A 134 1.14 -0.89 -2.78
C LEU A 134 0.70 -0.89 -4.24
N CYS A 135 -0.55 -0.50 -4.52
CA CYS A 135 -1.10 -0.47 -5.89
C CYS A 135 -0.33 0.49 -6.80
N ILE A 136 -0.06 1.72 -6.35
CA ILE A 136 0.73 2.70 -7.11
C ILE A 136 2.15 2.16 -7.31
N GLY A 137 2.76 1.58 -6.28
CA GLY A 137 4.12 1.07 -6.39
C GLY A 137 4.27 -0.03 -7.44
N VAL A 138 3.31 -0.96 -7.50
CA VAL A 138 3.21 -1.98 -8.56
C VAL A 138 3.00 -1.32 -9.93
N ALA A 139 2.07 -0.36 -10.03
CA ALA A 139 1.78 0.34 -11.28
C ALA A 139 3.02 1.08 -11.84
N LEU A 140 3.85 1.69 -10.98
CA LEU A 140 5.08 2.37 -11.41
C LEU A 140 6.14 1.40 -11.94
N ILE A 141 6.30 0.23 -11.31
CA ILE A 141 7.24 -0.80 -11.81
C ILE A 141 6.74 -1.33 -13.16
N ILE A 142 5.45 -1.62 -13.28
CA ILE A 142 4.84 -2.04 -14.55
C ILE A 142 5.06 -0.98 -15.62
N LEU A 143 4.80 0.29 -15.32
CA LEU A 143 5.04 1.41 -16.23
C LEU A 143 6.50 1.49 -16.66
N SER A 144 7.45 1.29 -15.74
CA SER A 144 8.88 1.27 -16.08
C SER A 144 9.20 0.19 -17.13
N VAL A 145 8.72 -1.03 -16.91
CA VAL A 145 8.93 -2.16 -17.85
C VAL A 145 8.32 -1.88 -19.22
N PHE A 146 7.11 -1.29 -19.26
CA PHE A 146 6.48 -0.89 -20.52
C PHE A 146 7.29 0.19 -21.25
N LEU A 147 7.76 1.21 -20.53
CA LEU A 147 8.57 2.28 -21.13
C LEU A 147 9.90 1.75 -21.66
N GLU A 148 10.55 0.84 -20.95
CA GLU A 148 11.79 0.19 -21.41
C GLU A 148 11.55 -0.63 -22.69
N SER A 149 10.43 -1.35 -22.76
CA SER A 149 10.09 -2.24 -23.88
C SER A 149 9.73 -1.51 -25.17
N TYR A 150 9.15 -0.30 -25.10
CA TYR A 150 8.64 0.45 -26.25
C TYR A 150 9.45 1.71 -26.61
N GLY A 151 10.73 1.78 -26.18
CA GLY A 151 11.66 2.83 -26.63
C GLY A 151 11.61 4.13 -25.82
N GLY A 152 11.16 4.08 -24.57
CA GLY A 152 11.30 5.19 -23.63
C GLY A 152 12.78 5.49 -23.37
N PHE A 153 13.20 6.71 -23.69
CA PHE A 153 14.52 7.29 -23.46
C PHE A 153 14.96 7.19 -21.99
N PHE A 154 15.39 6.02 -21.52
CA PHE A 154 16.15 5.86 -20.28
C PHE A 154 17.15 4.70 -20.38
N LYS A 155 17.80 4.53 -21.52
CA LYS A 155 19.21 4.10 -21.46
C LYS A 155 20.01 5.31 -20.99
N CYS A 156 20.18 5.43 -19.68
CA CYS A 156 21.41 6.07 -19.21
C CYS A 156 22.50 5.03 -19.53
N GLU A 157 23.03 5.10 -20.75
CA GLU A 157 24.30 4.45 -21.07
C GLU A 157 25.29 4.83 -19.97
N LYS A 158 25.86 3.82 -19.32
CA LYS A 158 27.14 3.96 -18.64
C LYS A 158 28.23 3.57 -19.62
#